data_AF-A0A9X0P367-F1
#
_entry.id   AF-A0A9X0P367-F1
#
_cell.length_a   1.000
_cell.length_b   1.000
_cell.length_c   1.000
_cell.angle_alpha   90.00
_cell.angle_beta   90.00
_cell.angle_gamma   90.00
#
_symmetry.space_group_name_H-M   'P 1'
#
loop_
_entity.id
_entity.type
_entity.pdbx_description
1 polymer ?
#
loop_
_entity_poly.entity_id
_entity_poly.type
_entity_poly.pdbx_seq_one_letter_code
_entity_poly.pdbx_strand_id
1 'polypeptide(L)'
;MRVALLSVLDRQTGPQQVPAPFRLLAGARLVERQLDIALAAGCETIACLAQAVGREVIELQHRAEAAGARFVALHEPRKLSGMVSASDELLVMAPGVLPEEEAVLRQLAKPGVLVFPEDPAVQRGYERIDAHFAWAGVLLTRGQAVEQLAQLPDDVDTPSALLRIALQSGTRTYPLETRLLDEDIWLNDPAPEQLAVRERSWVAGHADVAPFKAPGLAVAERMGARLARDTMRGNLARFLALGSAAAAVLALAVAVFGWLVPGFGLAAVAALLFAMEAVVRRVSSAGQVRPRVPLLVQALAILIDPVIVLLIVLASPEDTAWLRLFVPAVLFGLLHLGERLAQRDWRRSYADRVMLTALLIPAALFGVIQPAAAVLALGALVSLFLTAPPRD
;
A
#
# COMPACT_ATOMS: atom_id res chain seq x y z
N MET A 1 -7.61 -3.95 -26.85
CA MET A 1 -6.79 -3.28 -25.81
C MET A 1 -7.73 -2.62 -24.81
N ARG A 2 -7.29 -2.35 -23.57
CA ARG A 2 -8.09 -1.65 -22.57
C ARG A 2 -7.46 -0.29 -22.24
N VAL A 3 -8.25 0.77 -22.33
CA VAL A 3 -7.87 2.16 -22.08
C VAL A 3 -8.62 2.65 -20.85
N ALA A 4 -7.96 3.42 -19.99
CA ALA A 4 -8.61 4.09 -18.87
C ALA A 4 -8.78 5.59 -19.18
N LEU A 5 -9.93 6.15 -18.85
CA LEU A 5 -10.19 7.58 -18.81
C LEU A 5 -10.27 8.05 -17.37
N LEU A 6 -9.27 8.84 -16.96
CA LEU A 6 -9.25 9.55 -15.68
C LEU A 6 -9.49 11.04 -15.94
N SER A 7 -10.13 11.72 -14.99
CA SER A 7 -10.34 13.16 -15.07
C SER A 7 -9.80 13.84 -13.82
N VAL A 8 -8.91 14.82 -14.03
CA VAL A 8 -8.48 15.78 -13.00
C VAL A 8 -9.13 17.15 -13.17
N LEU A 9 -10.10 17.25 -14.10
CA LEU A 9 -10.86 18.48 -14.30
C LEU A 9 -11.76 18.72 -13.10
N ASP A 10 -11.72 19.97 -12.65
CA ASP A 10 -12.49 20.43 -11.52
C ASP A 10 -13.49 21.48 -11.98
N ARG A 11 -14.78 21.15 -11.93
CA ARG A 11 -15.84 22.07 -12.33
C ARG A 11 -16.71 22.56 -11.16
N GLN A 12 -16.54 22.00 -9.96
CA GLN A 12 -17.44 22.28 -8.83
C GLN A 12 -16.76 22.97 -7.64
N THR A 13 -15.46 23.19 -7.71
CA THR A 13 -14.71 23.68 -6.56
C THR A 13 -14.56 25.20 -6.62
N GLY A 14 -14.96 25.89 -5.55
CA GLY A 14 -14.68 27.31 -5.38
C GLY A 14 -13.16 27.57 -5.35
N PRO A 15 -12.69 28.78 -5.68
CA PRO A 15 -11.25 29.09 -5.89
C PRO A 15 -10.29 28.83 -4.71
N GLN A 16 -10.78 28.36 -3.56
CA GLN A 16 -10.00 28.08 -2.35
C GLN A 16 -9.96 26.60 -1.93
N GLN A 17 -10.68 25.71 -2.62
CA GLN A 17 -10.72 24.29 -2.25
C GLN A 17 -9.84 23.44 -3.16
N VAL A 18 -9.24 22.38 -2.60
CA VAL A 18 -8.44 21.42 -3.37
C VAL A 18 -9.40 20.57 -4.22
N PRO A 19 -9.14 20.46 -5.54
CA PRO A 19 -9.95 19.62 -6.41
C PRO A 19 -10.11 18.20 -5.88
N ALA A 20 -11.32 17.64 -6.01
CA ALA A 20 -11.62 16.29 -5.54
C ALA A 20 -10.57 15.24 -5.96
N PRO A 21 -10.11 15.17 -7.23
CA PRO A 21 -9.11 14.20 -7.67
C PRO A 21 -7.76 14.31 -6.95
N PHE A 22 -7.42 15.48 -6.40
CA PHE A 22 -6.17 15.75 -5.70
C PHE A 22 -6.26 15.65 -4.18
N ARG A 23 -7.45 15.38 -3.61
CA ARG A 23 -7.60 15.11 -2.17
C ARG A 23 -6.84 13.83 -1.80
N LEU A 24 -6.31 13.80 -0.58
CA LEU A 24 -5.45 12.71 -0.10
C LEU A 24 -6.24 11.67 0.69
N LEU A 25 -5.91 10.40 0.46
CA LEU A 25 -6.33 9.25 1.26
C LEU A 25 -5.09 8.39 1.56
N ALA A 26 -4.75 8.24 2.84
CA ALA A 26 -3.60 7.45 3.30
C ALA A 26 -2.28 7.82 2.57
N GLY A 27 -2.08 9.12 2.32
CA GLY A 27 -0.86 9.65 1.70
C GLY A 27 -0.78 9.55 0.17
N ALA A 28 -1.83 9.09 -0.52
CA ALA A 28 -1.95 9.10 -1.98
C ALA A 28 -3.15 9.94 -2.43
N ARG A 29 -3.09 10.53 -3.62
CA ARG A 29 -4.21 11.31 -4.18
C ARG A 29 -5.34 10.38 -4.67
N LEU A 30 -6.59 10.83 -4.68
CA LEU A 30 -7.71 10.02 -5.22
C LEU A 30 -7.46 9.58 -6.67
N VAL A 31 -6.94 10.46 -7.53
CA VAL A 31 -6.59 10.11 -8.92
C VAL A 31 -5.48 9.06 -8.99
N GLU A 32 -4.56 9.02 -8.03
CA GLU A 32 -3.52 7.99 -7.98
C GLU A 32 -4.12 6.62 -7.60
N ARG A 33 -5.14 6.59 -6.74
CA ARG A 33 -5.90 5.38 -6.42
C ARG A 33 -6.70 4.89 -7.62
N GLN A 34 -7.34 5.80 -8.35
CA GLN A 34 -8.02 5.47 -9.60
C GLN A 34 -7.05 4.89 -10.62
N LEU A 35 -5.86 5.49 -10.79
CA LEU A 35 -4.82 4.94 -11.64
C LEU A 35 -4.44 3.51 -11.24
N ASP A 36 -4.25 3.24 -9.95
CA ASP A 36 -3.90 1.89 -9.50
C ASP A 36 -5.01 0.88 -9.85
N ILE A 37 -6.28 1.24 -9.67
CA ILE A 37 -7.44 0.40 -10.05
C ILE A 37 -7.49 0.18 -11.57
N ALA A 38 -7.21 1.21 -12.38
CA ALA A 38 -7.12 1.08 -13.82
C ALA A 38 -6.02 0.10 -14.25
N LEU A 39 -4.84 0.21 -13.63
CA LEU A 39 -3.72 -0.72 -13.89
C LEU A 39 -4.08 -2.15 -13.47
N ALA A 40 -4.74 -2.32 -12.32
CA ALA A 40 -5.22 -3.62 -11.84
C ALA A 40 -6.28 -4.22 -12.78
N ALA A 41 -7.11 -3.38 -13.40
CA ALA A 41 -8.09 -3.76 -14.41
C ALA A 41 -7.47 -4.11 -15.78
N GLY A 42 -6.14 -4.05 -15.91
CA GLY A 42 -5.41 -4.38 -17.14
C GLY A 42 -5.42 -3.27 -18.18
N CYS A 43 -5.62 -2.01 -17.79
CA CYS A 43 -5.53 -0.88 -18.72
C CYS A 43 -4.06 -0.65 -19.15
N GLU A 44 -3.81 -0.74 -20.44
CA GLU A 44 -2.48 -0.57 -21.05
C GLU A 44 -2.19 0.89 -21.42
N THR A 45 -3.24 1.71 -21.55
CA THR A 45 -3.13 3.14 -21.83
C THR A 45 -4.05 3.93 -20.90
N ILE A 46 -3.51 5.00 -20.34
CA ILE A 46 -4.20 5.91 -19.43
C ILE A 46 -4.34 7.26 -20.12
N ALA A 47 -5.57 7.62 -20.45
CA ALA A 47 -5.94 8.94 -20.93
C ALA A 47 -6.39 9.79 -19.73
N CYS A 48 -5.69 10.89 -19.47
CA CYS A 48 -5.99 11.79 -18.36
C CYS A 48 -6.51 13.13 -18.89
N LEU A 49 -7.77 13.45 -18.62
CA LEU A 49 -8.34 14.76 -18.93
C LEU A 49 -7.82 15.80 -17.92
N ALA A 50 -7.08 16.79 -18.40
CA ALA A 50 -6.46 17.83 -17.59
C ALA A 50 -6.48 19.19 -18.34
N GLN A 51 -6.77 20.27 -17.62
CA GLN A 51 -6.77 21.61 -18.20
C GLN A 51 -5.35 22.12 -18.46
N ALA A 52 -4.40 21.71 -17.62
CA ALA A 52 -2.98 21.99 -17.77
C ALA A 52 -2.16 20.80 -17.25
N VAL A 53 -0.97 20.60 -17.84
CA VAL A 53 -0.02 19.58 -17.38
C VAL A 53 0.83 20.18 -16.25
N GLY A 54 0.27 20.13 -15.03
CA GLY A 54 0.96 20.51 -13.80
C GLY A 54 1.88 19.42 -13.26
N ARG A 55 2.53 19.69 -12.13
CA ARG A 55 3.42 18.73 -11.44
C ARG A 55 2.68 17.44 -11.07
N GLU A 56 1.43 17.56 -10.64
CA GLU A 56 0.58 16.44 -10.23
C GLU A 56 0.33 15.47 -11.39
N VAL A 57 0.08 16.01 -12.59
CA VAL A 57 -0.15 15.22 -13.80
C VAL A 57 1.15 14.53 -14.27
N ILE A 58 2.29 15.20 -14.13
CA ILE A 58 3.61 14.62 -14.41
C ILE A 58 3.94 13.48 -13.44
N GLU A 59 3.64 13.65 -12.15
CA GLU A 59 3.78 12.58 -11.15
C GLU A 59 2.91 11.37 -11.48
N LEU A 60 1.67 11.60 -11.95
CA LEU A 60 0.76 10.55 -12.41
C LEU A 60 1.29 9.84 -13.67
N GLN A 61 1.85 10.60 -14.63
CA GLN A 61 2.49 10.06 -15.82
C GLN A 61 3.64 9.12 -15.47
N HIS A 62 4.60 9.58 -14.66
CA HIS A 62 5.74 8.75 -14.27
C HIS A 62 5.34 7.48 -13.53
N ARG A 63 4.22 7.52 -12.78
CA ARG A 63 3.68 6.35 -12.09
C ARG A 63 3.03 5.36 -13.04
N ALA A 64 2.25 5.82 -14.02
CA ALA A 64 1.67 4.96 -15.04
C ALA A 64 2.74 4.29 -15.91
N GLU A 65 3.73 5.05 -16.38
CA GLU A 65 4.84 4.55 -17.20
C GLU A 65 5.72 3.57 -16.43
N ALA A 66 5.95 3.82 -15.15
CA ALA A 66 6.64 2.89 -14.26
C ALA A 66 5.96 1.52 -14.14
N ALA A 67 4.64 1.47 -14.28
CA ALA A 67 3.86 0.24 -14.28
C ALA A 67 3.81 -0.42 -15.67
N GLY A 68 4.39 0.20 -16.69
CA GLY A 68 4.41 -0.29 -18.07
C GLY A 68 3.23 0.17 -18.93
N ALA A 69 2.37 1.08 -18.41
CA ALA A 69 1.26 1.64 -19.17
C ALA A 69 1.68 2.92 -19.91
N ARG A 70 1.10 3.16 -21.08
CA ARG A 70 1.26 4.44 -21.80
C ARG A 70 0.37 5.50 -21.16
N PHE A 71 0.91 6.69 -20.88
CA PHE A 71 0.12 7.81 -20.36
C PHE A 71 -0.03 8.91 -21.40
N VAL A 72 -1.23 9.47 -21.53
CA VAL A 72 -1.51 10.61 -22.41
C VAL A 72 -2.39 11.63 -21.68
N ALA A 73 -1.86 12.84 -21.50
CA ALA A 73 -2.64 13.97 -21.00
C ALA A 73 -3.44 14.61 -22.14
N LEU A 74 -4.75 14.74 -21.97
CA LEU A 74 -5.69 15.27 -22.94
C LEU A 74 -6.32 16.56 -22.41
N HIS A 75 -6.32 17.59 -23.24
CA HIS A 75 -7.03 18.84 -22.93
C HIS A 75 -8.47 18.80 -23.47
N GLU A 76 -8.70 18.01 -24.51
CA GLU A 76 -9.96 17.93 -25.24
C GLU A 76 -10.40 16.46 -25.37
N PRO A 77 -11.68 16.15 -25.12
CA PRO A 77 -12.19 14.78 -25.18
C PRO A 77 -12.09 14.15 -26.58
N ARG A 78 -12.17 14.97 -27.63
CA ARG A 78 -12.09 14.50 -29.04
C ARG A 78 -10.82 13.72 -29.35
N LYS A 79 -9.71 14.04 -28.68
CA LYS A 79 -8.42 13.35 -28.87
C LYS A 79 -8.44 11.88 -28.44
N LEU A 80 -9.45 11.45 -27.66
CA LEU A 80 -9.67 10.03 -27.35
C LEU A 80 -9.94 9.19 -28.60
N SER A 81 -10.63 9.75 -29.60
CA SER A 81 -10.97 9.02 -30.86
C SER A 81 -9.75 8.55 -31.64
N GLY A 82 -8.63 9.27 -31.55
CA GLY A 82 -7.37 8.88 -32.19
C GLY A 82 -6.60 7.80 -31.42
N MET A 83 -7.02 7.48 -30.20
CA MET A 83 -6.32 6.56 -29.29
C MET A 83 -7.07 5.25 -29.03
N VAL A 84 -8.39 5.25 -29.19
CA VAL A 84 -9.27 4.11 -28.85
C VAL A 84 -9.92 3.61 -30.14
N SER A 85 -9.67 2.37 -30.51
CA SER A 85 -10.38 1.70 -31.61
C SER A 85 -11.79 1.28 -31.16
N ALA A 86 -12.73 1.11 -32.10
CA ALA A 86 -14.06 0.55 -31.81
C ALA A 86 -14.02 -0.83 -31.13
N SER A 87 -12.95 -1.61 -31.36
CA SER A 87 -12.74 -2.93 -30.74
C SER A 87 -12.13 -2.87 -29.33
N ASP A 88 -11.67 -1.70 -28.90
CA ASP A 88 -11.08 -1.52 -27.58
C ASP A 88 -12.15 -1.32 -26.50
N GLU A 89 -11.74 -1.53 -25.25
CA GLU A 89 -12.56 -1.23 -24.09
C GLU A 89 -12.07 0.04 -23.40
N LEU A 90 -13.01 0.87 -22.96
CA LEU A 90 -12.77 2.10 -22.24
C LEU A 90 -13.33 2.00 -20.82
N LEU A 91 -12.45 1.92 -19.83
CA LEU A 91 -12.78 2.06 -18.42
C LEU A 91 -12.83 3.55 -18.07
N VAL A 92 -13.98 4.05 -17.65
CA VAL A 92 -14.17 5.45 -17.28
C VAL A 92 -14.43 5.53 -15.78
N MET A 93 -13.70 6.41 -15.10
CA MET A 93 -13.95 6.76 -13.71
C MET A 93 -14.26 8.26 -13.61
N ALA A 94 -15.34 8.58 -12.91
CA ALA A 94 -15.73 9.95 -12.60
C ALA A 94 -14.65 10.66 -11.78
N PRO A 95 -14.46 11.97 -11.94
CA PRO A 95 -13.53 12.72 -11.11
C PRO A 95 -13.96 12.61 -9.63
N GLY A 96 -13.00 12.36 -8.74
CA GLY A 96 -13.25 12.32 -7.30
C GLY A 96 -13.99 11.07 -6.78
N VAL A 97 -14.32 10.09 -7.63
CA VAL A 97 -14.82 8.80 -7.14
C VAL A 97 -13.69 7.97 -6.53
N LEU A 98 -13.94 7.40 -5.35
CA LEU A 98 -13.06 6.43 -4.71
C LEU A 98 -13.80 5.08 -4.63
N PRO A 99 -13.63 4.21 -5.64
CA PRO A 99 -14.30 2.93 -5.69
C PRO A 99 -13.52 1.85 -4.93
N GLU A 100 -14.19 0.76 -4.57
CA GLU A 100 -13.53 -0.44 -4.05
C GLU A 100 -12.93 -1.24 -5.21
N GLU A 101 -11.62 -1.47 -5.18
CA GLU A 101 -10.87 -2.15 -6.25
C GLU A 101 -11.48 -3.51 -6.60
N GLU A 102 -11.71 -4.37 -5.59
CA GLU A 102 -12.25 -5.72 -5.83
C GLU A 102 -13.64 -5.69 -6.45
N ALA A 103 -14.49 -4.72 -6.09
CA ALA A 103 -15.82 -4.60 -6.65
C ALA A 103 -15.75 -4.19 -8.14
N VAL A 104 -14.85 -3.25 -8.48
CA VAL A 104 -14.59 -2.85 -9.87
C VAL A 104 -14.10 -4.05 -10.70
N LEU A 105 -13.06 -4.75 -10.23
CA LEU A 105 -12.45 -5.86 -10.96
C LEU A 105 -13.42 -7.03 -11.15
N ARG A 106 -14.23 -7.34 -10.12
CA ARG A 106 -15.22 -8.43 -10.19
C ARG A 106 -16.36 -8.12 -11.15
N GLN A 107 -16.94 -6.91 -11.07
CA GLN A 107 -18.15 -6.58 -11.83
C GLN A 107 -17.84 -6.15 -13.27
N LEU A 108 -16.72 -5.46 -13.50
CA LEU A 108 -16.32 -4.96 -14.82
C LEU A 108 -15.32 -5.90 -15.54
N ALA A 109 -15.47 -7.21 -15.34
CA ALA A 109 -14.84 -8.20 -16.20
C ALA A 109 -15.38 -8.14 -17.65
N LYS A 110 -16.58 -7.59 -17.85
CA LYS A 110 -17.22 -7.33 -19.15
C LYS A 110 -17.77 -5.90 -19.17
N PRO A 111 -18.00 -5.30 -20.37
CA PRO A 111 -18.59 -3.97 -20.47
C PRO A 111 -19.89 -3.85 -19.67
N GLY A 112 -19.98 -2.79 -18.88
CA GLY A 112 -21.02 -2.57 -17.90
C GLY A 112 -20.93 -1.23 -17.20
N VAL A 113 -22.03 -0.78 -16.64
CA VAL A 113 -22.13 0.44 -15.83
C VAL A 113 -22.40 0.03 -14.39
N LEU A 114 -21.56 0.46 -13.45
CA LEU A 114 -21.79 0.19 -12.03
C LEU A 114 -22.83 1.16 -11.48
N VAL A 115 -23.82 0.63 -10.76
CA VAL A 115 -24.94 1.41 -10.26
C VAL A 115 -25.26 1.09 -8.81
N PHE A 116 -25.81 2.08 -8.11
CA PHE A 116 -26.46 1.90 -6.82
C PHE A 116 -27.97 2.13 -6.98
N PRO A 117 -28.80 1.60 -6.05
CA PRO A 117 -30.19 2.04 -5.93
C PRO A 117 -30.26 3.56 -5.81
N GLU A 118 -31.22 4.17 -6.50
CA GLU A 118 -31.36 5.63 -6.61
C GLU A 118 -31.39 6.31 -5.23
N ASP A 119 -32.24 5.83 -4.34
CA ASP A 119 -32.21 6.14 -2.91
C ASP A 119 -31.43 4.99 -2.23
N PRO A 120 -30.28 5.21 -1.57
CA PRO A 120 -29.79 6.44 -0.95
C PRO A 120 -28.62 7.13 -1.70
N ALA A 121 -28.35 6.73 -2.95
CA ALA A 121 -27.19 7.20 -3.71
C ALA A 121 -27.33 8.68 -4.15
N VAL A 122 -28.49 9.10 -4.64
CA VAL A 122 -28.71 10.49 -5.07
C VAL A 122 -28.52 11.48 -3.91
N GLN A 123 -28.93 11.10 -2.70
CA GLN A 123 -28.72 11.91 -1.49
C GLN A 123 -27.23 12.12 -1.15
N ARG A 124 -26.37 11.19 -1.59
CA ARG A 124 -24.91 11.24 -1.46
C ARG A 124 -24.22 11.84 -2.69
N GLY A 125 -24.96 12.50 -3.58
CA GLY A 125 -24.40 13.24 -4.72
C GLY A 125 -24.06 12.39 -5.95
N TYR A 126 -24.50 11.14 -6.02
CA TYR A 126 -24.33 10.32 -7.23
C TYR A 126 -25.31 10.76 -8.34
N GLU A 127 -24.87 10.67 -9.60
CA GLU A 127 -25.70 11.06 -10.75
C GLU A 127 -26.86 10.06 -10.95
N ARG A 128 -28.11 10.56 -10.93
CA ARG A 128 -29.30 9.75 -11.25
C ARG A 128 -29.29 9.38 -12.74
N ILE A 129 -29.43 8.08 -13.05
CA ILE A 129 -29.54 7.60 -14.43
C ILE A 129 -30.98 7.28 -14.84
N ASP A 130 -31.80 6.77 -13.92
CA ASP A 130 -33.22 6.49 -14.12
C ASP A 130 -33.99 6.55 -12.78
N ALA A 131 -35.20 5.99 -12.75
CA ALA A 131 -36.05 5.97 -11.57
C ALA A 131 -35.59 5.02 -10.46
N HIS A 132 -34.75 4.03 -10.78
CA HIS A 132 -34.31 2.97 -9.85
C HIS A 132 -32.83 3.04 -9.51
N PHE A 133 -32.01 3.65 -10.37
CA PHE A 133 -30.57 3.61 -10.27
C PHE A 133 -29.90 4.98 -10.38
N ALA A 134 -28.79 5.09 -9.64
CA ALA A 134 -27.79 6.14 -9.77
C ALA A 134 -26.46 5.53 -10.20
N TRP A 135 -25.68 6.28 -10.98
CA TRP A 135 -24.37 5.86 -11.45
C TRP A 135 -23.35 5.88 -10.32
N ALA A 136 -22.65 4.78 -10.09
CA ALA A 136 -21.62 4.66 -9.06
C ALA A 136 -20.28 5.35 -9.43
N GLY A 137 -20.23 6.08 -10.55
CA GLY A 137 -19.03 6.81 -10.99
C GLY A 137 -18.01 5.96 -11.76
N VAL A 138 -18.29 4.68 -12.03
CA VAL A 138 -17.39 3.81 -12.81
C VAL A 138 -18.18 3.03 -13.86
N LEU A 139 -17.65 2.96 -15.08
CA LEU A 139 -18.20 2.13 -16.15
C LEU A 139 -17.09 1.60 -17.05
N LEU A 140 -17.38 0.49 -17.73
CA LEU A 140 -16.58 -0.07 -18.79
C LEU A 140 -17.44 -0.13 -20.06
N THR A 141 -17.01 0.54 -21.13
CA THR A 141 -17.74 0.56 -22.41
C THR A 141 -16.82 0.16 -23.56
N ARG A 142 -17.39 0.01 -24.76
CA ARG A 142 -16.61 -0.21 -25.99
C ARG A 142 -16.17 1.12 -26.60
N GLY A 143 -15.08 1.09 -27.35
CA GLY A 143 -14.52 2.27 -28.02
C GLY A 143 -15.48 2.96 -28.98
N GLN A 144 -16.51 2.29 -29.48
CA GLN A 144 -17.59 2.92 -30.26
C GLN A 144 -18.26 4.09 -29.53
N ALA A 145 -18.31 4.08 -28.19
CA ALA A 145 -18.82 5.20 -27.41
C ALA A 145 -17.99 6.49 -27.59
N VAL A 146 -16.69 6.34 -27.87
CA VAL A 146 -15.76 7.47 -28.10
C VAL A 146 -16.04 8.14 -29.45
N GLU A 147 -16.45 7.38 -30.46
CA GLU A 147 -16.83 7.93 -31.78
C GLU A 147 -18.06 8.84 -31.66
N GLN A 148 -19.04 8.43 -30.85
CA GLN A 148 -20.23 9.26 -30.58
C GLN A 148 -19.89 10.48 -29.73
N LEU A 149 -18.98 10.34 -28.75
CA LEU A 149 -18.49 11.46 -27.96
C LEU A 149 -17.84 12.54 -28.83
N ALA A 150 -17.11 12.17 -29.89
CA ALA A 150 -16.47 13.11 -30.80
C ALA A 150 -17.45 14.01 -31.58
N GLN A 151 -18.74 13.65 -31.62
CA GLN A 151 -19.80 14.45 -32.24
C GLN A 151 -20.36 15.52 -31.28
N LEU A 152 -20.06 15.44 -29.99
CA LEU A 152 -20.55 16.37 -28.97
C LEU A 152 -19.66 17.62 -28.85
N PRO A 153 -20.20 18.73 -28.32
CA PRO A 153 -19.42 19.94 -27.99
C PRO A 153 -18.27 19.67 -27.01
N ASP A 154 -17.21 20.48 -27.08
CA ASP A 154 -15.99 20.29 -26.27
C ASP A 154 -16.16 20.62 -24.79
N ASP A 155 -17.19 21.36 -24.42
CA ASP A 155 -17.51 21.75 -23.05
C ASP A 155 -18.33 20.68 -22.29
N VAL A 156 -18.74 19.59 -22.96
CA VAL A 156 -19.51 18.52 -22.31
C VAL A 156 -18.71 17.86 -21.17
N ASP A 157 -19.40 17.49 -20.09
CA ASP A 157 -18.78 16.65 -19.07
C ASP A 157 -18.54 15.25 -19.62
N THR A 158 -17.27 14.92 -19.88
CA THR A 158 -16.90 13.74 -20.67
C THR A 158 -17.32 12.42 -20.00
N PRO A 159 -17.07 12.20 -18.70
CA PRO A 159 -17.51 10.98 -18.04
C PRO A 159 -19.04 10.81 -18.08
N SER A 160 -19.82 11.84 -17.75
CA SER A 160 -21.29 11.78 -17.83
C SER A 160 -21.82 11.65 -19.26
N ALA A 161 -21.17 12.26 -20.26
CA ALA A 161 -21.52 12.07 -21.67
C ALA A 161 -21.30 10.62 -22.12
N LEU A 162 -20.14 10.03 -21.78
CA LEU A 162 -19.84 8.63 -22.07
C LEU A 162 -20.80 7.67 -21.35
N LEU A 163 -21.20 7.99 -20.11
CA LEU A 163 -22.25 7.26 -19.41
C LEU A 163 -23.55 7.25 -20.20
N ARG A 164 -24.04 8.41 -20.65
CA ARG A 164 -25.28 8.52 -21.41
C ARG A 164 -25.21 7.74 -22.72
N ILE A 165 -24.10 7.84 -23.45
CA ILE A 165 -23.83 7.07 -24.68
C ILE A 165 -23.81 5.56 -24.39
N ALA A 166 -23.17 5.14 -23.30
CA ALA A 166 -23.10 3.73 -22.93
C ALA A 166 -24.50 3.16 -22.62
N LEU A 167 -25.32 3.90 -21.87
CA LEU A 167 -26.69 3.49 -21.58
C LEU A 167 -27.57 3.45 -22.84
N GLN A 168 -27.45 4.45 -23.73
CA GLN A 168 -28.17 4.48 -25.01
C GLN A 168 -27.79 3.33 -25.94
N SER A 169 -26.53 2.88 -25.90
CA SER A 169 -26.06 1.73 -26.67
C SER A 169 -26.41 0.37 -26.03
N GLY A 170 -27.18 0.36 -24.94
CA GLY A 170 -27.65 -0.86 -24.28
C GLY A 170 -26.60 -1.55 -23.41
N THR A 171 -25.60 -0.81 -22.94
CA THR A 171 -24.62 -1.34 -21.97
C THR A 171 -25.34 -1.77 -20.70
N ARG A 172 -25.03 -2.97 -20.21
CA ARG A 172 -25.70 -3.54 -19.02
C ARG A 172 -25.34 -2.75 -17.76
N THR A 173 -26.30 -2.64 -16.86
CA THR A 173 -26.07 -2.11 -15.51
C THR A 173 -25.78 -3.25 -14.53
N TYR A 174 -24.82 -3.03 -13.64
CA TYR A 174 -24.45 -3.98 -12.58
C TYR A 174 -24.70 -3.31 -11.23
N PRO A 175 -25.78 -3.69 -10.53
CA PRO A 175 -26.08 -3.13 -9.22
C PRO A 175 -25.05 -3.61 -8.20
N LEU A 176 -24.53 -2.65 -7.44
CA LEU A 176 -23.60 -2.86 -6.35
C LEU A 176 -24.35 -3.06 -5.03
N GLU A 177 -23.69 -3.71 -4.07
CA GLU A 177 -24.22 -3.93 -2.73
C GLU A 177 -24.32 -2.59 -1.97
N THR A 178 -25.47 -2.33 -1.32
CA THR A 178 -25.71 -1.08 -0.58
C THR A 178 -24.75 -0.87 0.58
N ARG A 179 -24.19 -1.95 1.16
CA ARG A 179 -23.15 -1.87 2.19
C ARG A 179 -21.96 -1.01 1.78
N LEU A 180 -21.66 -0.93 0.48
CA LEU A 180 -20.55 -0.11 -0.03
C LEU A 180 -20.81 1.38 0.19
N LEU A 181 -22.08 1.81 0.19
CA LEU A 181 -22.51 3.17 0.54
C LEU A 181 -22.68 3.36 2.04
N ASP A 182 -23.22 2.36 2.73
CA ASP A 182 -23.54 2.47 4.16
C ASP A 182 -22.30 2.44 5.05
N GLU A 183 -21.25 1.71 4.63
CA GLU A 183 -19.97 1.59 5.34
C GLU A 183 -18.91 2.60 4.84
N ASP A 184 -19.31 3.59 4.02
CA ASP A 184 -18.42 4.59 3.40
C ASP A 184 -17.22 3.96 2.66
N ILE A 185 -17.43 2.76 2.09
CA ILE A 185 -16.39 2.02 1.34
C ILE A 185 -16.18 2.65 -0.04
N TRP A 186 -17.29 3.00 -0.69
CA TRP A 186 -17.35 3.63 -1.99
C TRP A 186 -17.81 5.08 -1.85
N LEU A 187 -16.96 6.01 -2.25
CA LEU A 187 -17.21 7.43 -2.03
C LEU A 187 -17.22 8.22 -3.34
N ASN A 188 -18.06 9.25 -3.42
CA ASN A 188 -18.10 10.20 -4.50
C ASN A 188 -17.86 11.60 -3.95
N ASP A 189 -16.89 12.31 -4.52
CA ASP A 189 -16.41 13.63 -4.05
C ASP A 189 -16.33 13.76 -2.52
N PRO A 190 -15.61 12.86 -1.83
CA PRO A 190 -15.69 12.75 -0.38
C PRO A 190 -15.16 13.99 0.34
N ALA A 191 -15.93 14.47 1.32
CA ALA A 191 -15.49 15.52 2.21
C ALA A 191 -14.22 15.08 3.00
N PRO A 192 -13.38 16.02 3.46
CA PRO A 192 -12.18 15.69 4.25
C PRO A 192 -12.47 14.81 5.48
N GLU A 193 -13.63 14.98 6.11
CA GLU A 193 -14.07 14.19 7.26
C GLU A 193 -14.34 12.72 6.88
N GLN A 194 -15.01 12.48 5.75
CA GLN A 194 -15.28 11.13 5.23
C GLN A 194 -13.99 10.42 4.84
N LEU A 195 -13.05 11.14 4.21
CA LEU A 195 -11.72 10.62 3.91
C LEU A 195 -10.98 10.20 5.18
N ALA A 196 -11.06 11.00 6.24
CA ALA A 196 -10.43 10.66 7.52
C ALA A 196 -11.05 9.41 8.17
N VAL A 197 -12.37 9.22 8.09
CA VAL A 197 -13.04 8.00 8.58
C VAL A 197 -12.63 6.79 7.75
N ARG A 198 -12.67 6.91 6.42
CA ARG A 198 -12.26 5.87 5.49
C ARG A 198 -10.79 5.47 5.66
N GLU A 199 -9.93 6.44 5.94
CA GLU A 199 -8.52 6.18 6.24
C GLU A 199 -8.33 5.39 7.54
N ARG A 200 -9.10 5.70 8.60
CA ARG A 200 -9.04 4.93 9.85
C ARG A 200 -9.44 3.48 9.63
N SER A 201 -10.52 3.21 8.89
CA SER A 201 -10.95 1.85 8.59
C SER A 201 -9.96 1.13 7.67
N TRP A 202 -9.39 1.83 6.70
CA TRP A 202 -8.33 1.31 5.82
C TRP A 202 -7.08 0.90 6.60
N VAL A 203 -6.59 1.76 7.51
CA VAL A 203 -5.45 1.48 8.38
C VAL A 203 -5.75 0.31 9.31
N ALA A 204 -6.95 0.27 9.92
CA ALA A 204 -7.34 -0.82 10.80
C ALA A 204 -7.44 -2.17 10.08
N GLY A 205 -7.94 -2.19 8.84
CA GLY A 205 -8.01 -3.41 8.01
C GLY A 205 -6.66 -3.93 7.52
N HIS A 206 -5.65 -3.05 7.39
CA HIS A 206 -4.30 -3.42 6.94
C HIS A 206 -3.27 -3.55 8.08
N ALA A 207 -3.62 -3.07 9.28
CA ALA A 207 -2.90 -3.30 10.53
C ALA A 207 -3.37 -4.64 11.12
N ASP A 208 -2.99 -5.72 10.46
CA ASP A 208 -3.32 -7.09 10.81
C ASP A 208 -2.66 -7.44 12.14
N VAL A 209 -3.34 -7.16 13.26
CA VAL A 209 -2.82 -7.20 14.63
C VAL A 209 -2.05 -8.49 14.86
N ALA A 210 -0.73 -8.38 14.91
CA ALA A 210 0.13 -9.54 15.09
C ALA A 210 -0.31 -10.29 16.36
N PRO A 211 -0.44 -11.63 16.27
CA PRO A 211 -0.82 -12.43 17.42
C PRO A 211 0.17 -12.19 18.58
N PHE A 212 -0.29 -12.43 19.81
CA PHE A 212 0.50 -12.29 21.06
C PHE A 212 1.86 -13.03 21.03
N LYS A 213 2.06 -13.91 20.05
CA LYS A 213 3.28 -14.68 19.79
C LYS A 213 4.44 -13.85 19.20
N ALA A 214 4.22 -12.64 18.70
CA ALA A 214 5.26 -11.74 18.17
C ALA A 214 5.14 -10.33 18.80
N PRO A 215 5.51 -10.16 20.08
CA PRO A 215 5.20 -8.95 20.84
C PRO A 215 5.94 -7.71 20.33
N GLY A 216 7.16 -7.85 19.83
CA GLY A 216 7.95 -6.73 19.29
C GLY A 216 7.34 -6.20 17.99
N LEU A 217 6.93 -7.10 17.10
CA LEU A 217 6.17 -6.74 15.89
C LEU A 217 4.80 -6.13 16.23
N ALA A 218 4.09 -6.65 17.23
CA ALA A 218 2.81 -6.09 17.66
C ALA A 218 2.95 -4.65 18.19
N VAL A 219 4.03 -4.35 18.91
CA VAL A 219 4.36 -2.98 19.32
C VAL A 219 4.67 -2.11 18.11
N ALA A 220 5.48 -2.61 17.17
CA ALA A 220 5.81 -1.89 15.94
C ALA A 220 4.56 -1.60 15.08
N GLU A 221 3.61 -2.53 14.99
CA GLU A 221 2.35 -2.35 14.29
C GLU A 221 1.47 -1.31 14.96
N ARG A 222 1.32 -1.36 16.29
CA ARG A 222 0.52 -0.36 17.03
C ARG A 222 1.12 1.03 16.93
N MET A 223 2.45 1.15 17.08
CA MET A 223 3.15 2.43 16.98
C MET A 223 3.18 2.93 15.54
N GLY A 224 3.44 2.06 14.58
CA GLY A 224 3.46 2.35 13.15
C GLY A 224 2.09 2.79 12.64
N ALA A 225 1.01 2.10 13.03
CA ALA A 225 -0.36 2.48 12.70
C ALA A 225 -0.76 3.81 13.36
N ARG A 226 -0.37 4.06 14.61
CA ARG A 226 -0.57 5.37 15.26
C ARG A 226 0.15 6.48 14.49
N LEU A 227 1.42 6.28 14.17
CA LEU A 227 2.23 7.28 13.48
C LEU A 227 1.78 7.50 12.03
N ALA A 228 1.34 6.44 11.35
CA ALA A 228 0.71 6.53 10.02
C ALA A 228 -0.55 7.40 10.06
N ARG A 229 -1.37 7.28 11.12
CA ARG A 229 -2.55 8.13 11.32
C ARG A 229 -2.19 9.58 11.61
N ASP A 230 -1.19 9.82 12.47
CA ASP A 230 -0.89 11.16 12.98
C ASP A 230 0.03 11.97 12.04
N THR A 231 0.85 11.31 11.21
CA THR A 231 1.82 11.95 10.32
C THR A 231 1.54 11.58 8.87
N MET A 232 0.57 12.28 8.28
CA MET A 232 0.11 12.16 6.88
C MET A 232 1.12 12.71 5.85
N ARG A 233 2.40 12.35 5.93
CA ARG A 233 3.39 12.68 4.89
C ARG A 233 3.90 11.40 4.23
N GLY A 234 3.85 11.35 2.90
CA GLY A 234 4.42 10.26 2.09
C GLY A 234 5.91 9.99 2.34
N ASN A 235 6.60 10.88 3.06
CA ASN A 235 8.00 10.73 3.45
C ASN A 235 8.19 10.00 4.80
N LEU A 236 7.15 9.71 5.58
CA LEU A 236 7.29 9.09 6.90
C LEU A 236 8.02 7.75 6.85
N ALA A 237 7.61 6.86 5.94
CA ALA A 237 8.31 5.58 5.73
C ALA A 237 9.80 5.79 5.41
N ARG A 238 10.13 6.82 4.62
CA ARG A 238 11.52 7.17 4.30
C ARG A 238 12.30 7.65 5.53
N PHE A 239 11.69 8.49 6.37
CA PHE A 239 12.32 8.94 7.61
C PHE A 239 12.55 7.79 8.59
N LEU A 240 11.59 6.87 8.71
CA LEU A 240 11.74 5.67 9.53
C LEU A 240 12.86 4.75 9.01
N ALA A 241 12.96 4.56 7.69
CA ALA A 241 14.05 3.80 7.07
C ALA A 241 15.42 4.46 7.33
N LEU A 242 15.52 5.79 7.18
CA LEU A 242 16.75 6.54 7.46
C LEU A 242 17.11 6.49 8.95
N GLY A 243 16.13 6.64 9.83
CA GLY A 243 16.31 6.53 11.28
C GLY A 243 16.79 5.14 11.70
N SER A 244 16.23 4.08 11.10
CA SER A 244 16.67 2.71 11.33
C SER A 244 18.12 2.49 10.86
N ALA A 245 18.47 2.96 9.65
CA ALA A 245 19.83 2.87 9.15
C ALA A 245 20.84 3.62 10.03
N ALA A 246 20.50 4.85 10.45
CA ALA A 246 21.34 5.64 11.36
C ALA A 246 21.51 4.95 12.72
N ALA A 247 20.44 4.41 13.29
CA ALA A 247 20.48 3.68 14.55
C ALA A 247 21.32 2.40 14.46
N ALA A 248 21.24 1.65 13.35
CA ALA A 248 22.05 0.45 13.12
C ALA A 248 23.55 0.77 13.01
N VAL A 249 23.91 1.83 12.30
CA VAL A 249 25.31 2.29 12.19
C VAL A 249 25.83 2.76 13.55
N LEU A 250 25.03 3.55 14.28
CA LEU A 250 25.40 4.04 15.61
C LEU A 250 25.55 2.89 16.61
N ALA A 251 24.68 1.86 16.53
CA ALA A 251 24.77 0.66 17.36
C ALA A 251 26.14 -0.03 17.23
N LEU A 252 26.59 -0.24 15.99
CA LEU A 252 27.90 -0.83 15.73
C LEU A 252 29.04 0.07 16.20
N ALA A 253 28.98 1.38 15.90
CA ALA A 253 30.02 2.31 16.31
C ALA A 253 30.21 2.30 17.83
N VAL A 254 29.12 2.43 18.59
CA VAL A 254 29.14 2.43 20.07
C VAL A 254 29.64 1.09 20.62
N ALA A 255 29.24 -0.04 20.01
CA ALA A 255 29.72 -1.35 20.41
C ALA A 255 31.22 -1.56 20.18
N VAL A 256 31.78 -1.03 19.09
CA VAL A 256 33.22 -1.07 18.80
C VAL A 256 34.03 -0.32 19.86
N PHE A 257 33.48 0.74 20.46
CA PHE A 257 34.09 1.45 21.59
C PHE A 257 33.89 0.73 22.95
N GLY A 258 33.34 -0.49 22.96
CA GLY A 258 33.14 -1.31 24.16
C GLY A 258 31.83 -1.07 24.90
N TRP A 259 30.98 -0.14 24.45
CA TRP A 259 29.69 0.15 25.07
C TRP A 259 28.60 -0.78 24.51
N LEU A 260 28.71 -2.07 24.86
CA LEU A 260 27.88 -3.14 24.29
C LEU A 260 26.38 -2.99 24.59
N VAL A 261 26.02 -2.67 25.84
CA VAL A 261 24.60 -2.54 26.25
C VAL A 261 23.87 -1.43 25.48
N PRO A 262 24.40 -0.20 25.38
CA PRO A 262 23.83 0.81 24.49
C PRO A 262 23.82 0.41 23.01
N GLY A 263 24.83 -0.34 22.54
CA GLY A 263 24.87 -0.90 21.19
C GLY A 263 23.66 -1.79 20.90
N PHE A 264 23.37 -2.76 21.77
CA PHE A 264 22.16 -3.60 21.65
C PHE A 264 20.86 -2.80 21.79
N GLY A 265 20.83 -1.79 22.66
CA GLY A 265 19.68 -0.89 22.79
C GLY A 265 19.38 -0.14 21.48
N LEU A 266 20.40 0.43 20.84
CA LEU A 266 20.28 1.10 19.55
C LEU A 266 19.90 0.13 18.42
N ALA A 267 20.40 -1.10 18.44
CA ALA A 267 20.00 -2.13 17.48
C ALA A 267 18.53 -2.54 17.64
N ALA A 268 18.02 -2.62 18.88
CA ALA A 268 16.60 -2.86 19.13
C ALA A 268 15.73 -1.71 18.60
N VAL A 269 16.17 -0.46 18.78
CA VAL A 269 15.52 0.71 18.18
C VAL A 269 15.56 0.65 16.65
N ALA A 270 16.69 0.27 16.05
CA ALA A 270 16.81 0.11 14.59
C ALA A 270 15.83 -0.93 14.05
N ALA A 271 15.73 -2.10 14.69
CA ALA A 271 14.77 -3.14 14.34
C ALA A 271 13.32 -2.66 14.49
N LEU A 272 13.01 -1.91 15.55
CA LEU A 272 11.66 -1.37 15.79
C LEU A 272 11.27 -0.36 14.70
N LEU A 273 12.15 0.58 14.37
CA LEU A 273 11.91 1.58 13.34
C LEU A 273 11.72 0.93 11.95
N PHE A 274 12.48 -0.12 11.65
CA PHE A 274 12.31 -0.88 10.41
C PHE A 274 10.97 -1.63 10.36
N ALA A 275 10.56 -2.25 11.46
CA ALA A 275 9.26 -2.91 11.56
C ALA A 275 8.11 -1.90 11.42
N MET A 276 8.21 -0.72 12.05
CA MET A 276 7.23 0.37 11.88
C MET A 276 7.18 0.85 10.43
N GLU A 277 8.34 1.02 9.79
CA GLU A 277 8.43 1.43 8.39
C GLU A 277 7.69 0.46 7.46
N ALA A 278 7.83 -0.85 7.67
CA ALA A 278 7.12 -1.85 6.87
C ALA A 278 5.59 -1.73 6.99
N VAL A 279 5.08 -1.36 8.16
CA VAL A 279 3.64 -1.13 8.41
C VAL A 279 3.17 0.15 7.72
N VAL A 280 3.89 1.26 7.90
CA VAL A 280 3.58 2.54 7.24
C VAL A 280 3.61 2.38 5.73
N ARG A 281 4.61 1.69 5.19
CA ARG A 281 4.71 1.40 3.76
C ARG A 281 3.54 0.55 3.28
N ARG A 282 3.15 -0.50 4.01
CA ARG A 282 2.01 -1.35 3.63
C ARG A 282 0.72 -0.53 3.55
N VAL A 283 0.49 0.37 4.50
CA VAL A 283 -0.69 1.26 4.50
C VAL A 283 -0.64 2.23 3.32
N SER A 284 0.51 2.88 3.07
CA SER A 284 0.63 3.84 1.98
C SER A 284 0.57 3.18 0.60
N SER A 285 1.09 1.96 0.49
CA SER A 285 1.15 1.19 -0.76
C SER A 285 -0.01 0.22 -0.96
N ALA A 286 -0.95 0.11 0.00
CA ALA A 286 -2.13 -0.73 -0.14
C ALA A 286 -2.94 -0.27 -1.36
N GLY A 287 -3.31 -1.18 -2.27
CA GLY A 287 -3.95 -0.86 -3.54
C GLY A 287 -2.99 -0.58 -4.71
N GLN A 288 -1.66 -0.55 -4.50
CA GLN A 288 -0.71 -0.49 -5.62
C GLN A 288 -0.45 -1.88 -6.20
N VAL A 289 -0.63 -2.06 -7.51
CA VAL A 289 -0.36 -3.33 -8.22
C VAL A 289 1.11 -3.76 -8.11
N ARG A 290 2.04 -2.79 -8.09
CA ARG A 290 3.48 -3.03 -7.91
C ARG A 290 4.10 -1.93 -7.03
N PRO A 291 4.08 -2.08 -5.70
CA PRO A 291 4.69 -1.09 -4.83
C PRO A 291 6.22 -1.09 -5.02
N ARG A 292 6.78 0.07 -5.36
CA ARG A 292 8.24 0.23 -5.47
C ARG A 292 8.85 0.17 -4.07
N VAL A 293 9.66 -0.85 -3.82
CA VAL A 293 10.46 -0.95 -2.59
C VAL A 293 11.76 -0.19 -2.79
N PRO A 294 12.04 0.88 -2.02
CA PRO A 294 13.27 1.66 -2.19
C PRO A 294 14.52 0.82 -1.86
N LEU A 295 15.63 1.09 -2.56
CA LEU A 295 16.89 0.35 -2.41
C LEU A 295 17.37 0.30 -0.95
N LEU A 296 17.21 1.41 -0.21
CA LEU A 296 17.56 1.50 1.20
C LEU A 296 16.83 0.45 2.05
N VAL A 297 15.53 0.25 1.82
CA VAL A 297 14.72 -0.74 2.55
C VAL A 297 15.17 -2.16 2.20
N GLN A 298 15.49 -2.42 0.92
CA GLN A 298 16.02 -3.72 0.50
C GLN A 298 17.38 -4.00 1.16
N ALA A 299 18.27 -3.01 1.19
CA ALA A 299 19.56 -3.11 1.85
C ALA A 299 19.40 -3.35 3.36
N LEU A 300 18.51 -2.61 4.02
CA LEU A 300 18.25 -2.72 5.45
C LEU A 300 17.65 -4.09 5.83
N ALA A 301 16.78 -4.65 4.98
CA ALA A 301 16.25 -6.01 5.14
C ALA A 301 17.35 -7.08 5.14
N ILE A 302 18.46 -6.83 4.44
CA ILE A 302 19.61 -7.75 4.35
C ILE A 302 20.63 -7.45 5.45
N LEU A 303 20.81 -6.18 5.83
CA LEU A 303 21.90 -5.73 6.72
C LEU A 303 21.57 -5.78 8.21
N ILE A 304 20.29 -5.74 8.63
CA ILE A 304 19.92 -5.80 10.05
C ILE A 304 20.44 -7.06 10.74
N ASP A 305 20.30 -8.22 10.09
CA ASP A 305 20.71 -9.50 10.67
C ASP A 305 22.24 -9.59 10.86
N PRO A 306 23.08 -9.27 9.85
CA PRO A 306 24.53 -9.13 10.02
C PRO A 306 24.95 -8.15 11.12
N VAL A 307 24.25 -7.03 11.28
CA VAL A 307 24.53 -6.05 12.35
C VAL A 307 24.34 -6.70 13.72
N ILE A 308 23.22 -7.38 13.95
CA ILE A 308 22.96 -8.05 15.24
C ILE A 308 23.94 -9.20 15.49
N VAL A 309 24.27 -9.98 14.45
CA VAL A 309 25.31 -11.02 14.52
C VAL A 309 26.65 -10.44 14.96
N LEU A 310 27.07 -9.33 14.35
CA LEU A 310 28.33 -8.66 14.69
C LEU A 310 28.33 -8.13 16.12
N LEU A 311 27.20 -7.62 16.62
CA LEU A 311 27.06 -7.21 18.02
C LEU A 311 27.21 -8.39 18.99
N ILE A 312 26.65 -9.55 18.67
CA ILE A 312 26.84 -10.78 19.48
C ILE A 312 28.31 -11.19 19.47
N VAL A 313 28.98 -11.13 18.32
CA VAL A 313 30.41 -11.46 18.19
C VAL A 313 31.26 -10.50 19.03
N LEU A 314 31.04 -9.20 18.93
CA LEU A 314 31.77 -8.17 19.69
C LEU A 314 31.54 -8.30 21.20
N ALA A 315 30.36 -8.74 21.62
CA ALA A 315 30.03 -8.95 23.02
C ALA A 315 30.51 -10.31 23.57
N SER A 316 31.00 -11.22 22.72
CA SER A 316 31.41 -12.56 23.14
C SER A 316 32.84 -12.56 23.72
N PRO A 317 33.10 -13.30 24.81
CA PRO A 317 34.42 -13.33 25.46
C PRO A 317 35.58 -13.77 24.55
N GLU A 318 36.80 -13.27 24.81
CA GLU A 318 38.13 -13.75 24.34
C GLU A 318 38.16 -15.19 23.83
N ASP A 319 37.82 -16.04 24.79
CA ASP A 319 38.28 -17.42 24.86
C ASP A 319 37.43 -18.36 24.01
N THR A 320 36.32 -17.87 23.45
CA THR A 320 35.37 -18.71 22.70
C THR A 320 35.71 -18.86 21.22
N ALA A 321 36.86 -18.34 20.74
CA ALA A 321 37.44 -18.61 19.42
C ALA A 321 36.39 -18.69 18.29
N TRP A 322 36.23 -19.86 17.64
CA TRP A 322 35.32 -20.08 16.51
C TRP A 322 33.83 -20.06 16.91
N LEU A 323 33.50 -20.34 18.18
CA LEU A 323 32.12 -20.34 18.68
C LEU A 323 31.49 -18.94 18.65
N ARG A 324 32.33 -17.89 18.71
CA ARG A 324 31.90 -16.48 18.66
C ARG A 324 31.05 -16.17 17.44
N LEU A 325 31.44 -16.70 16.27
CA LEU A 325 30.69 -16.53 15.03
C LEU A 325 29.71 -17.68 14.80
N PHE A 326 30.08 -18.90 15.15
CA PHE A 326 29.26 -20.09 14.89
C PHE A 326 27.89 -20.02 15.60
N VAL A 327 27.85 -19.68 16.89
CA VAL A 327 26.60 -19.62 17.66
C VAL A 327 25.60 -18.61 17.08
N PRO A 328 25.95 -17.33 16.84
CA PRO A 328 25.01 -16.40 16.23
C PRO A 328 24.67 -16.79 14.78
N ALA A 329 25.61 -17.35 14.01
CA ALA A 329 25.30 -17.83 12.66
C ALA A 329 24.25 -18.95 12.67
N VAL A 330 24.35 -19.91 13.60
CA VAL A 330 23.36 -20.98 13.78
C VAL A 330 22.01 -20.41 14.23
N LEU A 331 22.00 -19.50 15.20
CA LEU A 331 20.78 -18.83 15.66
C LEU A 331 20.04 -18.17 14.48
N PHE A 332 20.72 -17.32 13.72
CA PHE A 332 20.09 -16.63 12.58
C PHE A 332 19.73 -17.58 11.45
N GLY A 333 20.51 -18.63 11.21
CA GLY A 333 20.15 -19.70 10.27
C GLY A 333 18.84 -20.39 10.65
N LEU A 334 18.64 -20.71 11.94
CA LEU A 334 17.41 -21.30 12.45
C LEU A 334 16.23 -20.33 12.39
N LEU A 335 16.43 -19.04 12.68
CA LEU A 335 15.37 -18.03 12.54
C LEU A 335 14.90 -17.91 11.08
N HIS A 336 15.83 -17.82 10.13
CA HIS A 336 15.49 -17.81 8.69
C HIS A 336 14.79 -19.10 8.24
N LEU A 337 15.20 -20.24 8.79
CA LEU A 337 14.54 -21.51 8.50
C LEU A 337 13.10 -21.52 9.06
N GLY A 338 12.90 -20.99 10.26
CA GLY A 338 11.59 -20.84 10.90
C GLY A 338 10.64 -19.92 10.14
N GLU A 339 11.13 -18.82 9.59
CA GLU A 339 10.33 -17.94 8.74
C GLU A 339 9.77 -18.65 7.49
N ARG A 340 10.52 -19.63 6.96
CA ARG A 340 10.15 -20.37 5.75
C ARG A 340 9.32 -21.62 6.04
N LEU A 341 9.69 -22.39 7.06
CA LEU A 341 9.17 -23.74 7.30
C LEU A 341 8.11 -23.83 8.41
N ALA A 342 8.06 -22.88 9.36
CA ALA A 342 7.12 -22.97 10.48
C ALA A 342 5.67 -22.80 10.02
N GLN A 343 4.71 -23.22 10.86
CA GLN A 343 3.29 -22.91 10.67
C GLN A 343 3.00 -21.40 10.70
N ARG A 344 1.90 -20.99 10.05
CA ARG A 344 1.53 -19.59 9.79
C ARG A 344 1.57 -18.70 11.04
N ASP A 345 1.15 -19.22 12.19
CA ASP A 345 1.13 -18.51 13.47
C ASP A 345 2.52 -18.24 14.06
N TRP A 346 3.47 -19.14 13.83
CA TRP A 346 4.82 -19.08 14.42
C TRP A 346 5.83 -18.36 13.53
N ARG A 347 5.59 -18.30 12.22
CA ARG A 347 6.45 -17.59 11.26
C ARG A 347 6.75 -16.16 11.69
N ARG A 348 5.75 -15.43 12.22
CA ARG A 348 5.91 -14.05 12.70
C ARG A 348 6.83 -13.95 13.92
N SER A 349 6.84 -14.95 14.80
CA SER A 349 7.74 -14.98 15.97
C SER A 349 9.19 -15.11 15.56
N TYR A 350 9.49 -15.97 14.56
CA TYR A 350 10.86 -16.10 14.06
C TYR A 350 11.35 -14.80 13.38
N ALA A 351 10.45 -14.04 12.77
CA ALA A 351 10.75 -12.74 12.15
C ALA A 351 10.91 -11.58 13.16
N ASP A 352 10.62 -11.76 14.44
CA ASP A 352 10.59 -10.68 15.44
C ASP A 352 12.00 -10.30 15.94
N ARG A 353 12.74 -9.56 15.11
CA ARG A 353 14.08 -9.05 15.43
C ARG A 353 14.08 -8.05 16.58
N VAL A 354 12.96 -7.38 16.83
CA VAL A 354 12.79 -6.43 17.96
C VAL A 354 12.87 -7.19 19.27
N MET A 355 12.05 -8.24 19.40
CA MET A 355 12.03 -9.09 20.60
C MET A 355 13.35 -9.83 20.80
N LEU A 356 13.94 -10.37 19.72
CA LEU A 356 15.24 -11.03 19.77
C LEU A 356 16.31 -10.10 20.35
N THR A 357 16.42 -8.89 19.80
CA THR A 357 17.46 -7.93 20.21
C THR A 357 17.21 -7.42 21.62
N ALA A 358 15.95 -7.18 22.00
CA ALA A 358 15.58 -6.79 23.36
C ALA A 358 15.95 -7.87 24.39
N LEU A 359 15.78 -9.14 24.06
CA LEU A 359 16.13 -10.26 24.95
C LEU A 359 17.66 -10.43 25.13
N LEU A 360 18.45 -9.98 24.16
CA LEU A 360 19.91 -10.00 24.23
C LEU A 360 20.50 -8.88 25.10
N ILE A 361 19.76 -7.79 25.36
CA ILE A 361 20.21 -6.67 26.22
C ILE A 361 20.62 -7.14 27.63
N PRO A 362 19.77 -7.86 28.40
CA PRO A 362 20.17 -8.33 29.72
C PRO A 362 21.35 -9.31 29.64
N ALA A 363 21.41 -10.15 28.60
CA ALA A 363 22.53 -11.06 28.40
C ALA A 363 23.86 -10.32 28.15
N ALA A 364 23.82 -9.20 27.42
CA ALA A 364 24.97 -8.32 27.24
C ALA A 364 25.38 -7.65 28.56
N LEU A 365 24.41 -7.22 29.39
CA LEU A 365 24.67 -6.60 30.69
C LEU A 365 25.39 -7.55 31.66
N PHE A 366 24.97 -8.82 31.69
CA PHE A 366 25.57 -9.84 32.55
C PHE A 366 26.80 -10.54 31.92
N GLY A 367 27.21 -10.16 30.71
CA GLY A 367 28.35 -10.77 30.01
C GLY A 367 28.12 -12.22 29.55
N VAL A 368 26.86 -12.65 29.47
CA VAL A 368 26.44 -14.02 29.12
C VAL A 368 25.77 -14.08 27.75
N ILE A 369 26.20 -13.22 26.82
CA ILE A 369 25.58 -13.08 25.50
C ILE A 369 25.62 -14.38 24.68
N GLN A 370 26.74 -15.10 24.74
CA GLN A 370 26.96 -16.30 23.97
C GLN A 370 26.12 -17.49 24.47
N PRO A 371 26.09 -17.83 25.77
CA PRO A 371 25.18 -18.86 26.25
C PRO A 371 23.70 -18.46 26.05
N ALA A 372 23.36 -17.17 26.16
CA ALA A 372 22.00 -16.72 25.84
C ALA A 372 21.64 -16.96 24.37
N ALA A 373 22.54 -16.60 23.43
CA ALA A 373 22.35 -16.87 22.01
C ALA A 373 22.24 -18.38 21.71
N ALA A 374 23.03 -19.22 22.39
CA ALA A 374 22.95 -20.67 22.26
C ALA A 374 21.62 -21.24 22.79
N VAL A 375 21.14 -20.76 23.94
CA VAL A 375 19.82 -21.13 24.49
C VAL A 375 18.70 -20.71 23.55
N LEU A 376 18.79 -19.52 22.95
CA LEU A 376 17.82 -19.06 21.95
C LEU A 376 17.86 -19.91 20.68
N ALA A 377 19.04 -20.31 20.22
CA ALA A 377 19.19 -21.20 19.07
C ALA A 377 18.57 -22.57 19.36
N LEU A 378 18.83 -23.13 20.54
CA LEU A 378 18.23 -24.38 20.98
C LEU A 378 16.70 -24.25 21.07
N GLY A 379 16.20 -23.16 21.64
CA GLY A 379 14.77 -22.86 21.70
C GLY A 379 14.13 -22.80 20.31
N ALA A 380 14.76 -22.11 19.37
CA ALA A 380 14.32 -22.01 17.97
C ALA A 380 14.32 -23.37 17.28
N LEU A 381 15.33 -24.21 17.54
CA LEU A 381 15.42 -25.57 17.00
C LEU A 381 14.28 -26.45 17.54
N VAL A 382 14.06 -26.46 18.85
CA VAL A 382 13.00 -27.24 19.51
C VAL A 382 11.63 -26.77 19.01
N SER A 383 11.40 -25.45 18.95
CA SER A 383 10.13 -24.93 18.44
C SER A 383 9.92 -25.28 16.97
N LEU A 384 10.97 -25.30 16.14
CA LEU A 384 10.88 -25.75 14.76
C LEU A 384 10.47 -27.23 14.66
N PHE A 385 11.04 -28.10 15.48
CA PHE A 385 10.65 -29.52 15.50
C PHE A 385 9.20 -29.73 15.95
N LEU A 386 8.74 -28.97 16.94
CA LEU A 386 7.37 -29.09 17.47
C LEU A 386 6.31 -28.45 16.54
N THR A 387 6.70 -27.50 15.69
CA THR A 387 5.76 -26.73 14.85
C THR A 387 5.91 -27.01 13.36
N ALA A 388 6.85 -27.87 12.96
CA ALA A 388 6.95 -28.34 11.59
C ALA A 388 5.71 -29.17 11.23
N PRO A 389 5.07 -28.93 10.08
CA PRO A 389 3.99 -29.80 9.61
C PRO A 389 4.49 -31.24 9.48
N PRO A 390 3.65 -32.27 9.75
CA PRO A 390 4.04 -33.65 9.52
C PRO A 390 4.51 -33.79 8.07
N ARG A 391 5.69 -34.38 7.90
CA ARG A 391 6.20 -34.74 6.58
C ARG A 391 5.51 -36.06 6.21
N ASP A 392 4.56 -35.99 5.30
CA ASP A 392 4.04 -37.16 4.57
C ASP A 392 5.13 -37.74 3.66
#